data_AF-A0A501W682-F1
#
_entry.id   AF-A0A501W682-F1
#
_cell.length_a   1.000
_cell.length_b   1.000
_cell.length_c   1.000
_cell.angle_alpha   90.00
_cell.angle_beta   90.00
_cell.angle_gamma   90.00
#
_symmetry.space_group_name_H-M   'P 1'
#
loop_
_entity.id
_entity.type
_entity.pdbx_description
1 polymer ?
#
loop_
_entity_poly.entity_id
_entity_poly.type
_entity_poly.pdbx_seq_one_letter_code
_entity_poly.pdbx_strand_id
1 'polypeptide(L)'
;MTDQQKEFLRLHIICGENFAAIEQKLSLPRPTLTQWYEELRPERERIAKIRKIWTTKKFTPVFEDFYKWYNELERKCHYCDITESEIAELLESGKLATKRIATRGRKLEYDRKEPNLPYNDLKNIVLCCYWCNNAKTDTFTYDEFKEVGKVFKSIWQQRMAK
;
A
#
# COMPACT_ATOMS: atom_id res chain seq x y z
N MET A 1 17.39 -3.05 -13.88
CA MET A 1 17.55 -1.67 -13.38
C MET A 1 18.85 -1.57 -12.59
N THR A 2 19.74 -0.65 -12.97
CA THR A 2 21.02 -0.40 -12.28
C THR A 2 20.82 0.42 -11.00
N ASP A 3 21.82 0.49 -10.13
CA ASP A 3 21.73 1.31 -8.91
C ASP A 3 21.65 2.81 -9.22
N GLN A 4 22.30 3.25 -10.29
CA GLN A 4 22.17 4.63 -10.77
C GLN A 4 20.75 4.93 -11.29
N GLN A 5 20.11 3.99 -11.98
CA GLN A 5 18.71 4.13 -12.40
C GLN A 5 17.76 4.18 -11.21
N LYS A 6 18.01 3.36 -10.16
CA LYS A 6 17.25 3.43 -8.90
C LYS A 6 17.39 4.80 -8.24
N GLU A 7 18.61 5.32 -8.16
CA GLU A 7 18.87 6.61 -7.54
C GLU A 7 18.30 7.77 -8.37
N PHE A 8 18.35 7.68 -9.71
CA PHE A 8 17.64 8.61 -10.60
C PHE A 8 16.14 8.65 -10.30
N LEU A 9 15.48 7.48 -10.18
CA LEU A 9 14.06 7.42 -9.83
C LEU A 9 13.79 8.00 -8.44
N ARG A 10 14.68 7.75 -7.46
CA ARG A 10 14.59 8.33 -6.12
C ARG A 10 14.65 9.86 -6.19
N LEU A 11 15.72 10.42 -6.72
CA LEU A 11 15.93 11.87 -6.77
C LEU A 11 14.83 12.57 -7.59
N HIS A 12 14.52 12.07 -8.79
CA HIS A 12 13.58 12.74 -9.67
C HIS A 12 12.12 12.51 -9.26
N ILE A 13 11.70 11.25 -9.14
CA ILE A 13 10.28 10.88 -9.05
C ILE A 13 9.80 10.83 -7.60
N ILE A 14 10.68 10.51 -6.65
CA ILE A 14 10.34 10.42 -5.22
C ILE A 14 10.62 11.76 -4.52
N CYS A 15 11.83 12.30 -4.65
CA CYS A 15 12.24 13.55 -3.99
C CYS A 15 11.82 14.81 -4.77
N GLY A 16 11.52 14.69 -6.07
CA GLY A 16 11.02 15.81 -6.89
C GLY A 16 12.12 16.73 -7.40
N GLU A 17 13.37 16.27 -7.46
CA GLU A 17 14.49 17.09 -7.91
C GLU A 17 14.43 17.34 -9.42
N ASN A 18 14.88 18.53 -9.82
CA ASN A 18 15.06 18.83 -11.23
C ASN A 18 16.30 18.12 -11.78
N PHE A 19 16.32 17.91 -13.09
CA PHE A 19 17.41 17.18 -13.74
C PHE A 19 18.78 17.86 -13.59
N ALA A 20 18.87 19.20 -13.52
CA ALA A 20 20.17 19.88 -13.38
C ALA A 20 20.83 19.53 -12.04
N ALA A 21 20.05 19.45 -10.95
CA ALA A 21 20.53 18.98 -9.66
C ALA A 21 20.96 17.50 -9.72
N ILE A 22 20.23 16.68 -10.48
CA ILE A 22 20.53 15.25 -10.61
C ILE A 22 21.79 15.00 -11.44
N GLU A 23 22.02 15.76 -12.51
CA GLU A 23 23.25 15.69 -13.32
C GLU A 23 24.49 15.90 -12.44
N GLN A 24 24.43 16.90 -11.55
CA GLN A 24 25.50 17.19 -10.60
C GLN A 24 25.67 16.05 -9.58
N LYS A 25 24.57 15.57 -8.99
CA LYS A 25 24.61 14.53 -7.94
C LYS A 25 25.08 13.17 -8.45
N LEU A 26 24.68 12.78 -9.66
CA LEU A 26 25.02 11.48 -10.24
C LEU A 26 26.27 11.55 -11.13
N SER A 27 26.78 12.76 -11.43
CA SER A 27 27.86 12.98 -12.39
C SER A 27 27.55 12.34 -13.75
N LEU A 28 26.31 12.53 -14.22
CA LEU A 28 25.80 11.98 -15.48
C LEU A 28 25.31 13.08 -16.41
N PRO A 29 25.49 12.94 -17.73
CA PRO A 29 25.06 13.96 -18.69
C PRO A 29 23.54 13.91 -18.90
N ARG A 30 22.92 15.07 -19.16
CA ARG A 30 21.48 15.21 -19.43
C ARG A 30 20.88 14.15 -20.37
N PRO A 31 21.50 13.81 -21.52
CA PRO A 31 20.90 12.85 -22.45
C PRO A 31 20.66 11.47 -21.83
N THR A 32 21.56 11.02 -20.95
CA THR A 32 21.42 9.75 -20.22
C THR A 32 20.20 9.79 -19.30
N LEU A 33 20.01 10.88 -18.55
CA LEU A 33 18.85 11.02 -17.67
C LEU A 33 17.53 11.08 -18.46
N THR A 34 17.52 11.75 -19.62
CA THR A 34 16.35 11.81 -20.51
C THR A 34 16.01 10.44 -21.06
N GLN A 35 17.02 9.67 -21.50
CA GLN A 35 16.83 8.29 -21.94
C GLN A 35 16.23 7.42 -20.82
N TRP A 36 16.79 7.49 -19.61
CA TRP A 36 16.26 6.74 -18.46
C TRP A 36 14.84 7.15 -18.08
N TYR A 37 14.48 8.42 -18.23
CA TYR A 37 13.10 8.85 -18.01
C TYR A 37 12.13 8.11 -18.92
N GLU A 38 12.45 7.92 -20.20
CA GLU A 38 11.61 7.16 -21.12
C GLU A 38 11.63 5.66 -20.85
N GLU A 39 12.82 5.08 -20.64
CA GLU A 39 12.99 3.64 -20.39
C GLU A 39 12.28 3.18 -19.11
N LEU A 40 12.34 3.98 -18.04
CA LEU A 40 11.80 3.64 -16.72
C LEU A 40 10.33 4.07 -16.55
N ARG A 41 9.61 4.26 -17.66
CA ARG A 41 8.18 4.61 -17.64
C ARG A 41 7.35 3.67 -16.76
N PRO A 42 7.49 2.32 -16.82
CA PRO A 42 6.71 1.42 -15.96
C PRO A 42 6.92 1.70 -14.46
N GLU A 43 8.16 1.93 -14.04
CA GLU A 43 8.51 2.25 -12.66
C GLU A 43 7.95 3.61 -12.25
N ARG A 44 8.03 4.62 -13.13
CA ARG A 44 7.44 5.95 -12.90
C ARG A 44 5.94 5.87 -12.69
N GLU A 45 5.23 5.12 -13.54
CA GLU A 45 3.78 4.91 -13.40
C GLU A 45 3.42 4.20 -12.09
N ARG A 46 4.24 3.22 -11.67
CA ARG A 46 4.08 2.57 -10.35
C ARG A 46 4.26 3.56 -9.20
N ILE A 47 5.32 4.36 -9.21
CA ILE A 47 5.57 5.37 -8.17
C ILE A 47 4.44 6.42 -8.16
N ALA A 48 3.95 6.83 -9.34
CA ALA A 48 2.85 7.79 -9.45
C ALA A 48 1.55 7.25 -8.83
N LYS A 49 1.25 5.94 -8.98
CA LYS A 49 0.11 5.30 -8.29
C LYS A 49 0.26 5.37 -6.77
N ILE A 50 1.46 5.14 -6.25
CA ILE A 50 1.77 5.23 -4.80
C ILE A 50 1.64 6.69 -4.33
N ARG A 51 2.15 7.66 -5.10
CA ARG A 51 2.01 9.09 -4.82
C ARG A 51 0.54 9.52 -4.79
N LYS A 52 -0.30 8.98 -5.66
CA LYS A 52 -1.75 9.23 -5.64
C LYS A 52 -2.38 8.74 -4.34
N ILE A 53 -1.94 7.61 -3.78
CA ILE A 53 -2.42 7.13 -2.47
C ILE A 53 -2.00 8.11 -1.37
N TRP A 54 -0.72 8.47 -1.35
CA TRP A 54 -0.16 9.44 -0.40
C TRP A 54 -0.96 10.74 -0.37
N THR A 55 -1.22 11.35 -1.53
CA THR A 55 -1.98 12.59 -1.63
C THR A 55 -3.46 12.41 -1.30
N THR A 56 -4.13 11.40 -1.85
CA THR A 56 -5.59 11.21 -1.69
C THR A 56 -5.96 10.91 -0.24
N LYS A 57 -5.11 10.15 0.46
CA LYS A 57 -5.31 9.82 1.88
C LYS A 57 -4.74 10.87 2.83
N LYS A 58 -4.12 11.94 2.29
CA LYS A 58 -3.55 13.06 3.04
C LYS A 58 -2.54 12.59 4.10
N PHE A 59 -1.68 11.64 3.73
CA PHE A 59 -0.54 11.29 4.57
C PHE A 59 0.39 12.49 4.68
N THR A 60 0.86 12.78 5.89
CA THR A 60 1.70 13.95 6.18
C THR A 60 3.22 13.69 6.16
N PRO A 61 3.75 12.47 6.36
CA PRO A 61 5.17 12.22 6.16
C PRO A 61 5.63 12.61 4.76
N VAL A 62 6.90 12.99 4.64
CA VAL A 62 7.52 13.27 3.34
C VAL A 62 7.33 12.05 2.44
N PHE A 63 7.06 12.28 1.15
CA PHE A 63 6.71 11.19 0.24
C PHE A 63 7.79 10.10 0.17
N GLU A 64 9.07 10.44 0.36
CA GLU A 64 10.14 9.44 0.42
C GLU A 64 9.96 8.46 1.58
N ASP A 65 9.67 8.96 2.79
CA ASP A 65 9.45 8.12 3.97
C ASP A 65 8.19 7.27 3.81
N PHE A 66 7.11 7.87 3.28
CA PHE A 66 5.91 7.14 2.94
C PHE A 66 6.18 6.05 1.89
N TYR A 67 6.99 6.34 0.87
CA TYR A 67 7.32 5.40 -0.18
C TYR A 67 8.11 4.20 0.36
N LYS A 68 9.09 4.45 1.25
CA LYS A 68 9.83 3.37 1.93
C LYS A 68 8.87 2.49 2.75
N TRP A 69 8.09 3.11 3.64
CA TRP A 69 7.06 2.42 4.43
C TRP A 69 6.10 1.61 3.56
N TYR A 70 5.58 2.19 2.47
CA TYR A 70 4.63 1.51 1.58
C TYR A 70 5.19 0.23 0.98
N ASN A 71 6.47 0.23 0.59
CA ASN A 71 7.12 -0.94 -0.01
C ASN A 71 7.49 -2.00 1.03
N GLU A 72 7.60 -1.64 2.30
CA GLU A 72 7.82 -2.58 3.42
C GLU A 72 6.51 -3.26 3.87
N LEU A 73 5.34 -2.75 3.45
CA LEU A 73 4.05 -3.34 3.79
C LEU A 73 3.88 -4.72 3.16
N GLU A 74 3.74 -5.72 4.02
CA GLU A 74 3.27 -7.04 3.60
C GLU A 74 1.83 -6.94 3.10
N ARG A 75 1.56 -7.45 1.88
CA ARG A 75 0.28 -7.29 1.18
C ARG A 75 -0.81 -8.26 1.67
N LYS A 76 -1.06 -8.26 2.98
CA LYS A 76 -2.10 -9.04 3.65
C LYS A 76 -2.85 -8.22 4.69
N CYS A 77 -4.03 -8.69 5.09
CA CYS A 77 -4.76 -8.09 6.19
C CYS A 77 -4.01 -8.30 7.52
N HIS A 78 -3.76 -7.22 8.25
CA HIS A 78 -3.06 -7.26 9.53
C HIS A 78 -3.79 -8.05 10.63
N TYR A 79 -5.12 -8.18 10.55
CA TYR A 79 -5.92 -8.85 11.57
C TYR A 79 -6.19 -10.32 11.26
N CYS A 80 -6.54 -10.66 10.01
CA CYS A 80 -6.92 -12.03 9.62
C CYS A 80 -5.98 -12.68 8.60
N ASP A 81 -4.88 -12.04 8.24
CA ASP A 81 -3.86 -12.49 7.29
C ASP A 81 -4.32 -12.76 5.85
N ILE A 82 -5.60 -12.55 5.50
CA ILE A 82 -6.07 -12.75 4.14
C ILE A 82 -5.39 -11.78 3.15
N THR A 83 -4.96 -12.30 2.01
CA THR A 83 -4.31 -11.57 0.92
C THR A 83 -5.32 -11.08 -0.13
N GLU A 84 -4.92 -10.12 -0.97
CA GLU A 84 -5.75 -9.68 -2.10
C GLU A 84 -6.01 -10.81 -3.12
N SER A 85 -5.07 -11.75 -3.27
CA SER A 85 -5.22 -12.95 -4.10
C SER A 85 -6.24 -13.94 -3.54
N GLU A 86 -6.20 -14.25 -2.24
CA GLU A 86 -7.19 -15.15 -1.61
C GLU A 86 -8.60 -14.52 -1.61
N ILE A 87 -8.69 -13.19 -1.45
CA ILE A 87 -9.95 -12.47 -1.63
C ILE A 87 -10.49 -12.67 -3.05
N ALA A 88 -9.63 -12.53 -4.07
CA ALA A 88 -10.03 -12.72 -5.46
C ALA A 88 -10.51 -14.15 -5.72
N GLU A 89 -9.76 -15.15 -5.26
CA GLU A 89 -10.12 -16.56 -5.38
C GLU A 89 -11.48 -16.86 -4.75
N LEU A 90 -11.71 -16.42 -3.52
CA LEU A 90 -12.97 -16.64 -2.81
C LEU A 90 -14.17 -15.97 -3.50
N LEU A 91 -13.96 -14.80 -4.12
CA LEU A 91 -14.99 -14.11 -4.90
C LEU A 91 -15.29 -14.84 -6.21
N GLU A 92 -14.26 -15.27 -6.94
CA GLU A 92 -14.37 -15.98 -8.21
C GLU A 92 -15.03 -17.35 -8.03
N SER A 93 -14.71 -18.05 -6.94
CA SER A 93 -15.32 -19.33 -6.61
C SER A 93 -16.71 -19.23 -5.98
N GLY A 94 -17.25 -18.01 -5.80
CA GLY A 94 -18.56 -17.77 -5.17
C GLY A 94 -18.62 -18.08 -3.66
N LYS A 95 -17.49 -18.36 -3.02
CA LYS A 95 -17.39 -18.68 -1.57
C LYS A 95 -17.37 -17.43 -0.70
N LEU A 96 -17.31 -16.26 -1.33
CA LEU A 96 -17.40 -14.95 -0.72
C LEU A 96 -18.27 -14.04 -1.59
N ALA A 97 -19.19 -13.34 -0.94
CA ALA A 97 -20.03 -12.33 -1.57
C ALA A 97 -20.25 -11.16 -0.59
N THR A 98 -20.41 -9.96 -1.14
CA THR A 98 -20.80 -8.78 -0.36
C THR A 98 -21.57 -7.79 -1.23
N LYS A 99 -22.58 -7.13 -0.64
CA LYS A 99 -23.33 -6.04 -1.30
C LYS A 99 -22.44 -4.82 -1.61
N ARG A 100 -21.24 -4.75 -1.00
CA ARG A 100 -20.29 -3.64 -1.19
C ARG A 100 -19.27 -3.88 -2.29
N ILE A 101 -19.32 -5.00 -3.03
CA ILE A 101 -18.24 -5.44 -3.92
C ILE A 101 -17.90 -4.45 -5.05
N ALA A 102 -18.86 -3.61 -5.43
CA ALA A 102 -18.66 -2.54 -6.40
C ALA A 102 -17.73 -1.42 -5.92
N THR A 103 -17.58 -1.24 -4.59
CA THR A 103 -16.84 -0.11 -4.00
C THR A 103 -15.75 -0.52 -3.01
N ARG A 104 -15.91 -1.67 -2.33
CA ARG A 104 -15.00 -2.16 -1.28
C ARG A 104 -14.89 -3.69 -1.34
N GLY A 105 -13.87 -4.23 -0.67
CA GLY A 105 -13.73 -5.67 -0.44
C GLY A 105 -12.94 -6.45 -1.48
N ARG A 106 -12.55 -5.85 -2.62
CA ARG A 106 -11.60 -6.48 -3.55
C ARG A 106 -10.13 -6.22 -3.22
N LYS A 107 -9.87 -5.10 -2.55
CA LYS A 107 -8.52 -4.63 -2.23
C LYS A 107 -8.40 -4.40 -0.73
N LEU A 108 -7.17 -4.51 -0.22
CA LEU A 108 -6.85 -4.12 1.14
C LEU A 108 -6.99 -2.60 1.28
N GLU A 109 -7.45 -2.19 2.44
CA GLU A 109 -7.65 -0.81 2.85
C GLU A 109 -6.65 -0.44 3.93
N TYR A 110 -6.62 0.83 4.31
CA TYR A 110 -5.82 1.33 5.43
C TYR A 110 -6.74 1.45 6.65
N ASP A 111 -6.38 0.75 7.72
CA ASP A 111 -7.01 0.89 9.02
C ASP A 111 -6.06 1.63 9.98
N ARG A 112 -6.67 2.31 10.96
CA ARG A 112 -5.97 2.91 12.10
C ARG A 112 -6.11 1.98 13.29
N LYS A 113 -4.98 1.52 13.84
CA LYS A 113 -4.98 0.69 15.07
C LYS A 113 -5.74 1.41 16.17
N GLU A 114 -5.37 2.66 16.41
CA GLU A 114 -6.05 3.63 17.25
C GLU A 114 -6.93 4.56 16.39
N PRO A 115 -8.26 4.42 16.41
CA PRO A 115 -9.18 5.17 15.55
C PRO A 115 -9.15 6.69 15.77
N ASN A 116 -8.81 7.12 16.99
CA ASN A 116 -8.81 8.53 17.39
C ASN A 116 -7.52 9.27 17.01
N LEU A 117 -6.49 8.55 16.58
CA LEU A 117 -5.24 9.17 16.12
C LEU A 117 -5.33 9.56 14.63
N PRO A 118 -4.59 10.62 14.23
CA PRO A 118 -4.54 11.05 12.84
C PRO A 118 -3.75 10.06 11.96
N TYR A 119 -3.92 10.19 10.64
CA TYR A 119 -3.13 9.46 9.63
C TYR A 119 -1.66 9.92 9.51
N ASN A 120 -1.18 10.70 10.50
CA ASN A 120 0.16 11.27 10.49
C ASN A 120 1.21 10.30 11.01
N ASP A 121 0.80 9.31 11.80
CA ASP A 121 1.70 8.29 12.31
C ASP A 121 1.54 6.99 11.51
N LEU A 122 2.53 6.68 10.68
CA LEU A 122 2.56 5.44 9.89
C LEU A 122 2.59 4.18 10.77
N LYS A 123 3.03 4.28 12.03
CA LYS A 123 3.01 3.15 12.99
C LYS A 123 1.59 2.78 13.41
N ASN A 124 0.67 3.74 13.34
CA ASN A 124 -0.75 3.55 13.61
C ASN A 124 -1.52 2.99 12.40
N ILE A 125 -0.90 2.90 11.22
CA ILE A 125 -1.57 2.48 9.99
C ILE A 125 -1.21 1.05 9.64
N VAL A 126 -2.23 0.25 9.32
CA VAL A 126 -2.06 -1.14 8.85
C VAL A 126 -2.90 -1.40 7.62
N LEU A 127 -2.49 -2.40 6.82
CA LEU A 127 -3.36 -2.93 5.78
C LEU A 127 -4.44 -3.82 6.41
N CYS A 128 -5.67 -3.67 5.96
CA CYS A 128 -6.82 -4.39 6.51
C CYS A 128 -7.81 -4.74 5.40
N CYS A 129 -8.36 -5.96 5.43
CA CYS A 129 -9.43 -6.31 4.50
C CYS A 129 -10.72 -5.58 4.89
N TYR A 130 -11.62 -5.41 3.92
CA TYR A 130 -12.90 -4.74 4.14
C TYR A 130 -13.69 -5.30 5.32
N TRP A 131 -13.76 -6.63 5.46
CA TRP A 131 -14.54 -7.28 6.52
C TRP A 131 -13.98 -6.99 7.90
N CYS A 132 -12.65 -7.07 8.07
CA CYS A 132 -12.00 -6.72 9.33
C CYS A 132 -12.17 -5.23 9.64
N ASN A 133 -11.91 -4.34 8.69
CA ASN A 133 -12.02 -2.90 8.89
C ASN A 133 -13.46 -2.49 9.26
N ASN A 134 -14.45 -3.08 8.58
CA ASN A 134 -15.85 -2.79 8.83
C ASN A 134 -16.37 -3.37 10.15
N ALA A 135 -15.83 -4.49 10.62
CA ALA A 135 -16.20 -5.09 11.90
C ALA A 135 -15.48 -4.45 13.09
N LYS A 136 -14.23 -3.96 12.91
CA LYS A 136 -13.47 -3.27 13.97
C LYS A 136 -14.11 -1.95 14.37
N THR A 137 -14.60 -1.21 13.38
CA THR A 137 -15.12 0.15 13.52
C THR A 137 -14.15 1.04 14.32
N ASP A 138 -14.67 2.01 15.05
CA ASP A 138 -14.00 2.77 16.10
C ASP A 138 -14.29 2.19 17.50
N THR A 139 -14.95 1.04 17.60
CA THR A 139 -15.46 0.46 18.85
C THR A 139 -14.43 -0.44 19.53
N PHE A 140 -13.77 -1.33 18.77
CA PHE A 140 -12.82 -2.28 19.33
C PHE A 140 -11.41 -1.70 19.36
N THR A 141 -10.71 -1.94 20.47
CA THR A 141 -9.27 -1.66 20.56
C THR A 141 -8.49 -2.53 19.58
N TYR A 142 -7.23 -2.14 19.34
CA TYR A 142 -6.34 -2.91 18.49
C TYR A 142 -6.17 -4.37 18.97
N ASP A 143 -5.97 -4.57 20.27
CA ASP A 143 -5.69 -5.90 20.83
C ASP A 143 -6.94 -6.78 20.85
N GLU A 144 -8.11 -6.24 21.24
CA GLU A 144 -9.39 -6.97 21.16
C GLU A 144 -9.65 -7.44 19.73
N PHE A 145 -9.45 -6.55 18.75
CA PHE A 145 -9.74 -6.88 17.36
C PHE A 145 -8.70 -7.82 16.74
N LYS A 146 -7.47 -7.87 17.25
CA LYS A 146 -6.49 -8.90 16.85
C LYS A 146 -6.96 -10.30 17.22
N GLU A 147 -7.67 -10.48 18.34
CA GLU A 147 -8.27 -11.77 18.69
C GLU A 147 -9.44 -12.12 17.76
N VAL A 148 -10.33 -11.17 17.47
CA VAL A 148 -11.43 -11.36 16.49
C VAL A 148 -10.89 -11.70 15.10
N GLY A 149 -9.79 -11.07 14.68
CA GLY A 149 -9.10 -11.32 13.42
C GLY A 149 -8.66 -12.78 13.25
N LYS A 150 -8.21 -13.44 14.33
CA LYS A 150 -7.87 -14.88 14.30
C LYS A 150 -9.07 -15.75 13.97
N VAL A 151 -10.26 -15.40 14.47
CA VAL A 151 -11.50 -16.12 14.13
C VAL A 151 -11.83 -15.94 12.64
N PHE A 152 -11.68 -14.72 12.12
CA PHE A 152 -11.90 -14.45 10.69
C PHE A 152 -10.93 -15.26 9.82
N LYS A 153 -9.66 -15.35 10.22
CA LYS A 153 -8.64 -16.17 9.55
C LYS A 153 -9.09 -17.63 9.42
N SER A 154 -9.52 -18.23 10.52
CA SER A 154 -10.02 -19.61 10.53
C SER A 154 -11.23 -19.80 9.61
N ILE A 155 -12.16 -18.83 9.57
CA ILE A 155 -13.31 -18.86 8.66
C ILE A 155 -12.86 -18.80 7.20
N TRP A 156 -11.90 -17.93 6.86
CA TRP A 156 -11.37 -17.85 5.49
C TRP A 156 -10.72 -19.16 5.05
N GLN A 157 -9.89 -19.75 5.92
CA GLN A 157 -9.25 -21.04 5.66
C GLN A 157 -10.28 -22.16 5.43
N GLN A 158 -11.32 -22.23 6.25
CA GLN A 158 -12.41 -23.21 6.07
C GLN A 158 -13.19 -23.00 4.78
N ARG A 159 -13.37 -21.76 4.33
CA ARG A 159 -14.03 -21.49 3.04
C ARG A 159 -13.14 -21.93 1.89
N MET A 160 -11.85 -21.63 1.92
CA MET A 160 -10.93 -22.01 0.84
C MET A 160 -10.80 -23.53 0.70
N ALA A 161 -10.85 -24.26 1.82
CA ALA A 161 -10.74 -25.73 1.83
C ALA A 161 -11.99 -26.50 1.32
N LYS A 162 -13.13 -25.83 1.13
CA LYS A 162 -14.36 -26.43 0.56
C LYS A 162 -14.34 -26.35 -0.95
#